data_AF-A0A9R0TZW6-F1
#
_entry.id   AF-A0A9R0TZW6-F1
#
_cell.length_a   1.000
_cell.length_b   1.000
_cell.length_c   1.000
_cell.angle_alpha   90.00
_cell.angle_beta   90.00
_cell.angle_gamma   90.00
#
_symmetry.space_group_name_H-M   'P 1'
#
loop_
_entity.id
_entity.type
_entity.pdbx_description
1 polymer ?
#
loop_
_entity_poly.entity_id
_entity_poly.type
_entity_poly.pdbx_seq_one_letter_code
_entity_poly.pdbx_strand_id
1 'polypeptide(L)'
;MRASKRPLGVVMAWVRRQPPKVKAFLAVVTGMAALVFIRFIVHDHDNLFVAAEAVHALGIAVLIYKLTKERTCAGLSLKTQDLTALFLAVRLYCSFVMEYDIHTVLDTATLVATLFVIYMIRFKLRSTYMVDKDNFALYYVVIPCAVLALVVHPSTSHNIANRFSWAFCVYLEAVSVLPQLRLMQNTKIVEPFTAHYVFALGVARFLSCAHWVLQVLDTRGRLLTALGYGLWPSMVLLSEIVQTFILADFCYYYVKRRLVTAAYVYDLT
;
A
#
# COMPACT_ATOMS: atom_id res chain seq x y z
N MET A 1 9.04 46.03 3.14
CA MET A 1 9.10 45.03 2.06
C MET A 1 8.01 44.00 2.30
N ARG A 2 7.03 43.85 1.38
CA ARG A 2 5.91 42.89 1.50
C ARG A 2 6.45 41.48 1.28
N ALA A 3 6.36 40.61 2.29
CA ALA A 3 6.63 39.19 2.14
C ALA A 3 5.69 38.62 1.06
N SER A 4 6.27 38.18 -0.06
CA SER A 4 5.55 37.46 -1.11
C SER A 4 5.01 36.17 -0.49
N LYS A 5 3.70 36.10 -0.25
CA LYS A 5 3.07 34.87 0.24
C LYS A 5 3.24 33.83 -0.87
N ARG A 6 4.05 32.79 -0.62
CA ARG A 6 4.28 31.70 -1.57
C ARG A 6 2.92 31.18 -2.06
N PRO A 7 2.67 31.07 -3.38
CA PRO A 7 1.37 30.70 -3.93
C PRO A 7 0.87 29.36 -3.38
N LEU A 8 1.78 28.39 -3.17
CA LEU A 8 1.49 27.11 -2.52
C LEU A 8 0.96 27.27 -1.08
N GLY A 9 1.49 28.22 -0.32
CA GLY A 9 1.05 28.50 1.05
C GLY A 9 -0.36 29.08 1.11
N VAL A 10 -0.73 29.92 0.13
CA VAL A 10 -2.08 30.48 0.00
C VAL A 10 -3.09 29.38 -0.33
N VAL A 11 -2.77 28.53 -1.31
CA VAL A 11 -3.62 27.39 -1.69
C VAL A 11 -3.79 26.42 -0.52
N MET A 12 -2.71 26.04 0.15
CA MET A 12 -2.80 25.15 1.32
C MET A 12 -3.62 25.74 2.47
N ALA A 13 -3.48 27.04 2.74
CA ALA A 13 -4.27 27.71 3.77
C ALA A 13 -5.76 27.74 3.41
N TRP A 14 -6.09 27.95 2.13
CA TRP A 14 -7.46 27.91 1.64
C TRP A 14 -8.07 26.51 1.75
N VAL A 15 -7.36 25.46 1.30
CA VAL A 15 -7.83 24.06 1.38
C VAL A 15 -8.11 23.66 2.84
N ARG A 16 -7.29 24.09 3.79
CA ARG A 16 -7.51 23.79 5.21
C ARG A 16 -8.83 24.34 5.75
N ARG A 17 -9.26 25.52 5.26
CA ARG A 17 -10.49 26.20 5.68
C ARG A 17 -11.76 25.62 5.05
N GLN A 18 -11.63 24.74 4.05
CA GLN A 18 -12.78 24.17 3.37
C GLN A 18 -13.52 23.13 4.24
N PRO A 19 -14.85 23.01 4.06
CA PRO A 19 -15.65 22.00 4.77
C PRO A 19 -15.26 20.57 4.31
N PRO A 20 -15.55 19.54 5.11
CA PRO A 20 -15.17 18.15 4.80
C PRO A 20 -15.63 17.66 3.42
N LYS A 21 -16.85 18.04 3.00
CA LYS A 21 -17.40 17.70 1.68
C LYS A 21 -16.55 18.26 0.53
N VAL A 22 -16.09 19.50 0.65
CA VAL A 22 -15.23 20.15 -0.36
C VAL A 22 -13.84 19.52 -0.36
N LYS A 23 -13.29 19.16 0.80
CA LYS A 23 -12.01 18.43 0.88
C LYS A 23 -12.09 17.07 0.20
N ALA A 24 -13.18 16.33 0.43
CA ALA A 24 -13.43 15.06 -0.25
C ALA A 24 -13.55 15.25 -1.77
N PHE A 25 -14.32 16.25 -2.21
CA PHE A 25 -14.44 16.60 -3.62
C PHE A 25 -13.08 16.94 -4.26
N LEU A 26 -12.28 17.80 -3.63
CA LEU A 26 -10.95 18.17 -4.14
C LEU A 26 -10.00 16.97 -4.20
N ALA A 27 -10.06 16.07 -3.23
CA ALA A 27 -9.27 14.83 -3.24
C ALA A 27 -9.67 13.93 -4.41
N VAL A 28 -10.98 13.76 -4.66
CA VAL A 28 -11.49 12.99 -5.81
C VAL A 28 -11.06 13.63 -7.12
N VAL A 29 -11.22 14.95 -7.28
CA VAL A 29 -10.81 15.67 -8.50
C VAL A 29 -9.31 15.55 -8.75
N THR A 30 -8.50 15.64 -7.70
CA THR A 30 -7.04 15.51 -7.80
C THR A 30 -6.64 14.08 -8.15
N GLY A 31 -7.30 13.07 -7.57
CA GLY A 31 -7.13 11.67 -7.93
C GLY A 31 -7.48 11.40 -9.39
N MET A 32 -8.63 11.89 -9.87
CA MET A 32 -9.03 11.78 -11.28
C MET A 32 -8.05 12.49 -12.22
N ALA A 33 -7.62 13.70 -11.87
CA ALA A 33 -6.64 14.44 -12.65
C ALA A 33 -5.30 13.70 -12.73
N ALA A 34 -4.85 13.09 -11.62
CA ALA A 34 -3.65 12.27 -11.60
C ALA A 34 -3.78 11.02 -12.49
N LEU A 35 -4.92 10.33 -12.46
CA LEU A 35 -5.17 9.18 -13.34
C LEU A 35 -5.18 9.58 -14.82
N VAL A 36 -5.84 10.69 -15.16
CA VAL A 36 -5.85 11.22 -16.53
C VAL A 36 -4.44 11.60 -16.97
N PHE A 37 -3.68 12.29 -16.13
CA PHE A 37 -2.29 12.66 -16.40
C PHE A 37 -1.40 11.44 -16.62
N ILE A 38 -1.53 10.41 -15.78
CA ILE A 38 -0.80 9.15 -15.92
C ILE A 38 -1.13 8.49 -17.25
N ARG A 39 -2.42 8.42 -17.63
CA ARG A 39 -2.87 7.84 -18.91
C ARG A 39 -2.25 8.53 -20.13
N PHE A 40 -2.01 9.85 -20.06
CA PHE A 40 -1.40 10.59 -21.15
C PHE A 40 0.11 10.39 -21.25
N ILE A 41 0.79 10.07 -20.15
CA ILE A 41 2.26 9.93 -20.10
C ILE A 41 2.69 8.48 -20.31
N VAL A 42 1.97 7.55 -19.70
CA VAL A 42 2.33 6.14 -19.69
C VAL A 42 1.52 5.43 -20.77
N HIS A 43 2.13 5.28 -21.95
CA HIS A 43 1.51 4.60 -23.08
C HIS A 43 1.38 3.09 -22.85
N ASP A 44 2.37 2.48 -22.21
CA ASP A 44 2.35 1.08 -21.82
C ASP A 44 2.16 0.98 -20.30
N HIS A 45 0.93 0.63 -19.93
CA HIS A 45 0.48 0.61 -18.53
C HIS A 45 1.14 -0.49 -17.71
N ASP A 46 1.80 -1.49 -18.33
CA ASP A 46 2.59 -2.49 -17.61
C ASP A 46 3.79 -1.83 -16.89
N ASN A 47 4.26 -0.69 -17.40
CA ASN A 47 5.26 0.13 -16.70
C ASN A 47 4.77 0.69 -15.36
N LEU A 48 3.45 0.87 -15.17
CA LEU A 48 2.90 1.30 -13.88
C LEU A 48 3.01 0.19 -12.84
N PHE A 49 2.78 -1.05 -13.25
CA PHE A 49 2.97 -2.20 -12.38
C PHE A 49 4.44 -2.33 -11.97
N VAL A 50 5.37 -2.27 -12.94
CA VAL A 50 6.81 -2.31 -12.66
C VAL A 50 7.23 -1.15 -11.75
N ALA A 51 6.71 0.05 -11.97
CA ALA A 51 6.98 1.20 -11.10
C ALA A 51 6.42 1.00 -9.68
N ALA A 52 5.21 0.44 -9.53
CA ALA A 52 4.63 0.11 -8.24
C ALA A 52 5.53 -0.84 -7.45
N GLU A 53 5.96 -1.94 -8.08
CA GLU A 53 6.85 -2.93 -7.48
C GLU A 53 8.23 -2.35 -7.16
N ALA A 54 8.81 -1.53 -8.05
CA ALA A 54 10.08 -0.85 -7.79
C ALA A 54 10.00 0.09 -6.57
N VAL A 55 8.94 0.88 -6.46
CA VAL A 55 8.73 1.78 -5.31
C VAL A 55 8.53 0.97 -4.02
N HIS A 56 7.81 -0.15 -4.09
CA HIS A 56 7.63 -1.03 -2.93
C HIS A 56 8.97 -1.64 -2.48
N ALA A 57 9.77 -2.15 -3.43
CA ALA A 57 11.10 -2.70 -3.17
C ALA A 57 12.04 -1.65 -2.56
N LEU A 58 12.01 -0.40 -3.03
CA LEU A 58 12.75 0.71 -2.41
C LEU A 58 12.32 0.95 -0.96
N GLY A 59 11.02 0.91 -0.68
CA GLY A 59 10.49 1.00 0.68
C GLY A 59 11.04 -0.10 1.59
N ILE A 60 11.07 -1.34 1.11
CA ILE A 60 11.62 -2.48 1.86
C ILE A 60 13.14 -2.34 2.04
N ALA A 61 13.86 -1.87 1.02
CA ALA A 61 15.30 -1.62 1.13
C ALA A 61 15.62 -0.57 2.21
N VAL A 62 14.82 0.49 2.31
CA VAL A 62 14.91 1.49 3.41
C VAL A 62 14.69 0.83 4.78
N LEU A 63 13.75 -0.12 4.87
CA LEU A 63 13.50 -0.85 6.10
C LEU A 63 14.67 -1.79 6.46
N ILE A 64 15.22 -2.51 5.48
CA ILE A 64 16.40 -3.36 5.66
C ILE A 64 17.60 -2.52 6.10
N TYR A 65 17.81 -1.35 5.51
CA TYR A 65 18.85 -0.42 5.94
C TYR A 65 18.68 -0.04 7.41
N LYS A 66 17.48 0.35 7.83
CA LYS A 66 17.16 0.65 9.24
C LYS A 66 17.52 -0.52 10.16
N LEU A 67 17.07 -1.72 9.84
CA LEU A 67 17.29 -2.90 10.69
C LEU A 67 18.78 -3.28 10.80
N THR A 68 19.54 -3.10 9.72
CA THR A 68 20.96 -3.51 9.65
C THR A 68 21.91 -2.44 10.18
N LYS A 69 21.65 -1.15 9.91
CA LYS A 69 22.52 -0.02 10.27
C LYS A 69 22.11 0.64 11.58
N GLU A 70 20.84 1.01 11.72
CA GLU A 70 20.33 1.65 12.95
C GLU A 70 20.09 0.64 14.09
N ARG A 71 20.10 -0.67 13.77
CA ARG A 71 19.96 -1.76 14.75
C ARG A 71 18.73 -1.61 15.66
N THR A 72 17.61 -1.14 15.08
CA THR A 72 16.34 -0.97 15.79
C THR A 72 15.15 -1.33 14.91
N CYS A 73 14.18 -2.03 15.48
CA CYS A 73 12.86 -2.27 14.89
C CYS A 73 11.75 -1.45 15.55
N ALA A 74 12.09 -0.43 16.34
CA ALA A 74 11.11 0.47 16.95
C ALA A 74 10.18 1.07 15.87
N GLY A 75 8.89 1.20 16.16
CA GLY A 75 7.92 1.72 15.19
C GLY A 75 7.50 0.76 14.07
N LEU A 76 8.02 -0.46 14.00
CA LEU A 76 7.64 -1.47 13.00
C LEU A 76 6.73 -2.55 13.63
N SER A 77 5.59 -2.82 13.00
CA SER A 77 4.64 -3.86 13.41
C SER A 77 5.06 -5.20 12.84
N LEU A 78 5.34 -6.16 13.72
CA LEU A 78 5.59 -7.55 13.32
C LEU A 78 4.32 -8.15 12.71
N LYS A 79 3.16 -7.76 13.24
CA LYS A 79 1.86 -8.25 12.79
C LYS A 79 1.56 -7.91 11.33
N THR A 80 1.88 -6.70 10.87
CA THR A 80 1.78 -6.37 9.44
C THR A 80 2.76 -7.22 8.62
N GLN A 81 4.00 -7.42 9.07
CA GLN A 81 4.95 -8.23 8.32
C GLN A 81 4.51 -9.70 8.21
N ASP A 82 3.96 -10.27 9.29
CA ASP A 82 3.40 -11.63 9.27
C ASP A 82 2.20 -11.74 8.30
N LEU A 83 1.29 -10.75 8.27
CA LEU A 83 0.20 -10.70 7.30
C LEU A 83 0.71 -10.57 5.86
N THR A 84 1.75 -9.75 5.66
CA THR A 84 2.40 -9.58 4.36
C THR A 84 3.01 -10.87 3.86
N ALA A 85 3.77 -11.57 4.71
CA ALA A 85 4.33 -12.86 4.37
C ALA A 85 3.23 -13.89 4.05
N LEU A 86 2.12 -13.88 4.80
CA LEU A 86 1.00 -14.80 4.57
C LEU A 86 0.35 -14.59 3.20
N PHE A 87 -0.05 -13.35 2.84
CA PHE A 87 -0.69 -13.13 1.55
C PHE A 87 0.29 -13.36 0.39
N LEU A 88 1.57 -12.99 0.53
CA LEU A 88 2.59 -13.23 -0.49
C LEU A 88 2.85 -14.72 -0.70
N ALA A 89 2.89 -15.53 0.38
CA ALA A 89 3.04 -16.98 0.26
C ALA A 89 1.86 -17.61 -0.48
N VAL A 90 0.63 -17.18 -0.17
CA VAL A 90 -0.57 -17.66 -0.87
C VAL A 90 -0.60 -17.19 -2.32
N ARG A 91 -0.22 -15.93 -2.59
CA ARG A 91 -0.10 -15.39 -3.95
C ARG A 91 0.93 -16.15 -4.77
N LEU A 92 2.11 -16.41 -4.22
CA LEU A 92 3.16 -17.15 -4.88
C LEU A 92 2.72 -18.57 -5.22
N TYR A 93 2.01 -19.23 -4.29
CA TYR A 93 1.36 -20.52 -4.58
C TYR A 93 0.37 -20.41 -5.74
N CYS A 94 -0.52 -19.42 -5.73
CA CYS A 94 -1.46 -19.19 -6.82
C CYS A 94 -0.74 -18.92 -8.14
N SER A 95 0.35 -18.14 -8.15
CA SER A 95 1.17 -17.90 -9.33
C SER A 95 1.72 -19.22 -9.88
N PHE A 96 2.41 -20.04 -9.10
CA PHE A 96 2.92 -21.32 -9.60
C PHE A 96 1.85 -22.27 -10.15
N VAL A 97 0.62 -22.21 -9.63
CA VAL A 97 -0.45 -23.14 -10.02
C VAL A 97 -1.36 -22.57 -11.13
N MET A 98 -1.43 -21.25 -11.27
CA MET A 98 -2.34 -20.56 -12.19
C MET A 98 -1.61 -19.75 -13.27
N GLU A 99 -0.48 -19.11 -12.94
CA GLU A 99 0.21 -18.11 -13.77
C GLU A 99 1.76 -18.17 -13.61
N TYR A 100 2.43 -18.79 -14.59
CA TYR A 100 3.90 -18.81 -14.67
C TYR A 100 4.44 -17.53 -15.31
N ASP A 101 4.42 -16.41 -14.57
CA ASP A 101 4.85 -15.10 -15.09
C ASP A 101 5.90 -14.41 -14.21
N ILE A 102 6.47 -13.30 -14.70
CA ILE A 102 7.44 -12.42 -14.05
C ILE A 102 6.98 -11.93 -12.66
N HIS A 103 5.67 -11.87 -12.44
CA HIS A 103 5.04 -11.62 -11.14
C HIS A 103 5.54 -12.60 -10.07
N THR A 104 5.74 -13.88 -10.41
CA THR A 104 6.28 -14.91 -9.52
C THR A 104 7.64 -14.51 -8.95
N VAL A 105 8.51 -13.93 -9.78
CA VAL A 105 9.87 -13.53 -9.39
C VAL A 105 9.84 -12.34 -8.44
N LEU A 106 8.99 -11.35 -8.73
CA LEU A 106 8.82 -10.15 -7.91
C LEU A 106 8.19 -10.47 -6.55
N ASP A 107 7.15 -11.30 -6.52
CA ASP A 107 6.53 -11.77 -5.29
C ASP A 107 7.51 -12.60 -4.44
N THR A 108 8.32 -13.45 -5.08
CA THR A 108 9.36 -14.23 -4.39
C THR A 108 10.39 -13.30 -3.74
N ALA A 109 10.89 -12.30 -4.47
CA ALA A 109 11.86 -11.34 -3.94
C ALA A 109 11.28 -10.56 -2.76
N THR A 110 10.03 -10.10 -2.88
CA THR A 110 9.32 -9.37 -1.82
C THR A 110 9.08 -10.25 -0.58
N LEU A 111 8.71 -11.52 -0.78
CA LEU A 111 8.53 -12.48 0.31
C LEU A 111 9.83 -12.74 1.06
N VAL A 112 10.94 -13.00 0.34
CA VAL A 112 12.26 -13.20 0.94
C VAL A 112 12.67 -11.99 1.77
N ALA A 113 12.51 -10.78 1.24
CA ALA A 113 12.83 -9.55 1.96
C ALA A 113 11.95 -9.35 3.20
N THR A 114 10.66 -9.68 3.12
CA THR A 114 9.73 -9.64 4.26
C THR A 114 10.09 -10.66 5.34
N LEU A 115 10.45 -11.88 4.95
CA LEU A 115 10.92 -12.93 5.88
C LEU A 115 12.22 -12.50 6.59
N PHE A 116 13.13 -11.84 5.89
CA PHE A 116 14.33 -11.25 6.50
C PHE A 116 13.95 -10.19 7.55
N VAL A 117 13.00 -9.30 7.26
CA VAL A 117 12.49 -8.32 8.23
C VAL A 117 11.90 -9.01 9.45
N ILE A 118 11.05 -10.03 9.26
CA ILE A 118 10.47 -10.84 10.36
C ILE A 118 11.57 -11.47 11.21
N TYR A 119 12.57 -12.09 10.57
CA TYR A 119 13.72 -12.68 11.25
C TYR A 119 14.46 -11.66 12.11
N MET A 120 14.73 -10.47 11.56
CA MET A 120 15.39 -9.39 12.27
C MET A 120 14.59 -8.96 13.51
N ILE A 121 13.27 -8.80 13.40
CA ILE A 121 12.42 -8.42 14.54
C ILE A 121 12.38 -9.52 15.60
N ARG A 122 12.14 -10.78 15.21
CA ARG A 122 11.92 -11.89 16.16
C ARG A 122 13.19 -12.32 16.89
N PHE A 123 14.35 -12.28 16.21
CA PHE A 123 15.58 -12.89 16.74
C PHE A 123 16.70 -11.90 17.04
N LYS A 124 16.93 -10.91 16.17
CA LYS A 124 18.10 -10.01 16.31
C LYS A 124 17.79 -8.72 17.07
N LEU A 125 16.61 -8.16 16.88
CA LEU A 125 16.20 -6.84 17.37
C LEU A 125 15.02 -6.90 18.35
N ARG A 126 14.74 -8.08 18.90
CA ARG A 126 13.60 -8.35 19.79
C ARG A 126 13.50 -7.36 20.96
N SER A 127 14.62 -6.90 21.49
CA SER A 127 14.67 -5.92 22.60
C SER A 127 14.10 -4.55 22.23
N THR A 128 14.16 -4.16 20.95
CA THR A 128 13.65 -2.87 20.45
C THR A 128 12.21 -2.95 19.93
N TYR A 129 11.63 -4.16 19.92
CA TYR A 129 10.27 -4.38 19.45
C TYR A 129 9.23 -3.93 20.49
N MET A 130 8.29 -3.08 20.05
CA MET A 130 7.31 -2.44 20.92
C MET A 130 6.04 -3.28 21.08
N VAL A 131 6.15 -4.42 21.77
CA VAL A 131 5.05 -5.40 21.90
C VAL A 131 3.75 -4.79 22.46
N ASP A 132 3.84 -3.90 23.46
CA ASP A 132 2.66 -3.27 24.08
C ASP A 132 1.92 -2.32 23.14
N LYS A 133 2.62 -1.82 22.11
CA LYS A 133 2.06 -0.92 21.09
C LYS A 133 1.54 -1.68 19.87
N ASP A 134 2.09 -2.86 19.57
CA ASP A 134 1.63 -3.75 18.49
C ASP A 134 0.46 -4.64 18.94
N ASN A 135 -0.61 -4.03 19.47
CA ASN A 135 -1.74 -4.73 20.10
C ASN A 135 -2.91 -5.05 19.15
N PHE A 136 -2.76 -4.86 17.84
CA PHE A 136 -3.80 -5.17 16.86
C PHE A 136 -4.07 -6.69 16.78
N ALA A 137 -5.32 -7.15 16.83
CA ALA A 137 -5.59 -8.59 16.79
C ALA A 137 -5.68 -9.09 15.34
N LEU A 138 -4.86 -10.06 14.95
CA LEU A 138 -4.77 -10.53 13.55
C LEU A 138 -6.08 -11.14 13.03
N TYR A 139 -6.88 -11.74 13.92
CA TYR A 139 -8.16 -12.34 13.55
C TYR A 139 -9.17 -11.32 13.01
N TYR A 140 -9.07 -10.03 13.37
CA TYR A 140 -9.90 -8.96 12.80
C TYR A 140 -9.63 -8.72 11.31
N VAL A 141 -8.50 -9.20 10.79
CA VAL A 141 -8.12 -9.10 9.38
C VAL A 141 -8.29 -10.45 8.69
N VAL A 142 -7.72 -11.52 9.26
CA VAL A 142 -7.69 -12.84 8.60
C VAL A 142 -9.09 -13.43 8.46
N ILE A 143 -9.94 -13.37 9.50
CA ILE A 143 -11.27 -14.01 9.45
C ILE A 143 -12.18 -13.32 8.43
N PRO A 144 -12.34 -11.98 8.41
CA PRO A 144 -13.16 -11.33 7.39
C PRO A 144 -12.67 -11.59 5.96
N CYS A 145 -11.36 -11.61 5.73
CA CYS A 145 -10.81 -11.91 4.40
C CYS A 145 -11.12 -13.35 3.97
N ALA A 146 -11.01 -14.32 4.88
CA ALA A 146 -11.36 -15.70 4.61
C ALA A 146 -12.87 -15.87 4.34
N VAL A 147 -13.74 -15.27 5.16
CA VAL A 147 -15.19 -15.31 4.94
C VAL A 147 -15.57 -14.66 3.61
N LEU A 148 -14.99 -13.50 3.29
CA LEU A 148 -15.24 -12.81 2.03
C LEU A 148 -14.75 -13.63 0.83
N ALA A 149 -13.61 -14.31 0.94
CA ALA A 149 -13.11 -15.23 -0.08
C ALA A 149 -14.02 -16.45 -0.28
N LEU A 150 -14.72 -16.94 0.75
CA LEU A 150 -15.71 -18.00 0.57
C LEU A 150 -16.92 -17.51 -0.24
N VAL A 151 -17.39 -16.28 0.03
CA VAL A 151 -18.59 -15.71 -0.60
C VAL A 151 -18.30 -15.18 -2.01
N VAL A 152 -17.20 -14.46 -2.19
CA VAL A 152 -16.83 -13.81 -3.45
C VAL A 152 -15.40 -14.20 -3.83
N HIS A 153 -15.31 -15.13 -4.78
CA HIS A 153 -14.07 -15.61 -5.36
C HIS A 153 -14.23 -15.72 -6.89
N PRO A 154 -13.12 -15.80 -7.65
CA PRO A 154 -13.14 -15.90 -9.11
C PRO A 154 -14.00 -17.06 -9.58
N SER A 155 -14.59 -16.94 -10.77
CA SER A 155 -15.37 -18.01 -11.44
C SER A 155 -14.60 -18.73 -12.54
N THR A 156 -13.27 -18.81 -12.42
CA THR A 156 -12.37 -19.41 -13.39
C THR A 156 -12.45 -20.95 -13.41
N SER A 157 -11.83 -21.58 -14.41
CA SER A 157 -11.82 -23.05 -14.60
C SER A 157 -10.93 -23.80 -13.61
N HIS A 158 -10.14 -23.10 -12.79
CA HIS A 158 -9.24 -23.71 -11.80
C HIS A 158 -10.00 -24.35 -10.63
N ASN A 159 -9.31 -25.22 -9.90
CA ASN A 159 -9.83 -25.86 -8.68
C ASN A 159 -10.33 -24.82 -7.66
N ILE A 160 -11.40 -25.19 -6.93
CA ILE A 160 -12.06 -24.30 -5.96
C ILE A 160 -11.09 -23.78 -4.89
N ALA A 161 -10.14 -24.60 -4.45
CA ALA A 161 -9.12 -24.20 -3.48
C ALA A 161 -8.22 -23.08 -4.03
N ASN A 162 -7.82 -23.14 -5.30
CA ASN A 162 -6.98 -22.11 -5.92
C ASN A 162 -7.74 -20.79 -6.08
N ARG A 163 -9.02 -20.88 -6.47
CA ARG A 163 -9.91 -19.73 -6.58
C ARG A 163 -10.11 -19.05 -5.23
N PHE A 164 -10.35 -19.83 -4.18
CA PHE A 164 -10.44 -19.32 -2.81
C PHE A 164 -9.13 -18.68 -2.34
N SER A 165 -8.00 -19.36 -2.54
CA SER A 165 -6.68 -18.85 -2.16
C SER A 165 -6.33 -17.53 -2.84
N TRP A 166 -6.65 -17.39 -4.13
CA TRP A 166 -6.44 -16.13 -4.85
C TRP A 166 -7.32 -15.00 -4.30
N ALA A 167 -8.61 -15.28 -4.05
CA ALA A 167 -9.49 -14.30 -3.40
C ALA A 167 -9.00 -13.88 -2.02
N PHE A 168 -8.59 -14.87 -1.21
CA PHE A 168 -8.07 -14.64 0.13
C PHE A 168 -6.83 -13.75 0.12
N CYS A 169 -5.86 -14.00 -0.76
CA CYS A 169 -4.63 -13.20 -0.78
C CYS A 169 -4.88 -11.77 -1.27
N VAL A 170 -5.79 -11.55 -2.23
CA VAL A 170 -6.21 -10.21 -2.67
C VAL A 170 -6.86 -9.43 -1.54
N TYR A 171 -7.82 -10.03 -0.83
CA TYR A 171 -8.48 -9.35 0.29
C TYR A 171 -7.53 -9.10 1.46
N LEU A 172 -6.68 -10.08 1.77
CA LEU A 172 -5.73 -9.96 2.87
C LEU A 172 -4.69 -8.87 2.61
N GLU A 173 -4.18 -8.78 1.38
CA GLU A 173 -3.27 -7.70 0.98
C GLU A 173 -3.91 -6.33 1.22
N ALA A 174 -5.18 -6.17 0.83
CA ALA A 174 -5.88 -4.89 0.86
C ALA A 174 -5.89 -4.23 2.25
N VAL A 175 -5.85 -5.04 3.32
CA VAL A 175 -5.98 -4.60 4.71
C VAL A 175 -4.79 -4.97 5.61
N SER A 176 -3.77 -5.65 5.08
CA SER A 176 -2.61 -6.15 5.82
C SER A 176 -1.79 -5.06 6.54
N VAL A 177 -1.89 -3.81 6.08
CA VAL A 177 -1.17 -2.65 6.62
C VAL A 177 -1.79 -2.06 7.89
N LEU A 178 -3.02 -2.48 8.26
CA LEU A 178 -3.74 -1.92 9.40
C LEU A 178 -2.98 -2.02 10.75
N PRO A 179 -2.34 -3.15 11.11
CA PRO A 179 -1.52 -3.22 12.33
C PRO A 179 -0.40 -2.19 12.38
N GLN A 180 0.31 -1.97 11.26
CA GLN A 180 1.37 -0.97 11.15
C GLN A 180 0.86 0.45 11.42
N LEU A 181 -0.25 0.84 10.80
CA LEU A 181 -0.84 2.16 11.01
C LEU A 181 -1.32 2.33 12.46
N ARG A 182 -1.93 1.29 13.04
CA ARG A 182 -2.36 1.29 14.45
C ARG A 182 -1.17 1.43 15.40
N LEU A 183 -0.07 0.74 15.15
CA LEU A 183 1.15 0.86 15.94
C LEU A 183 1.70 2.29 15.89
N MET A 184 1.74 2.91 14.72
CA MET A 184 2.22 4.29 14.57
C MET A 184 1.33 5.29 15.32
N GLN A 185 0.01 5.07 15.34
CA GLN A 185 -0.92 5.85 16.16
C GLN A 185 -0.65 5.67 17.66
N ASN A 186 -0.37 4.43 18.10
CA ASN A 186 -0.12 4.09 19.49
C ASN A 186 1.23 4.62 20.03
N THR A 187 2.25 4.71 19.17
CA THR A 187 3.62 5.11 19.56
C THR A 187 3.79 6.63 19.69
N LYS A 188 2.94 7.44 19.04
CA LYS A 188 2.98 8.93 19.00
C LYS A 188 4.27 9.54 18.40
N ILE A 189 5.37 8.81 18.39
CA ILE A 189 6.64 9.13 17.73
C ILE A 189 6.73 8.28 16.47
N VAL A 190 6.90 8.92 15.32
CA VAL A 190 7.02 8.24 14.04
C VAL A 190 8.49 8.23 13.62
N GLU A 191 9.08 7.04 13.63
CA GLU A 191 10.46 6.81 13.19
C GLU A 191 10.63 7.18 11.70
N PRO A 192 11.63 8.00 11.32
CA PRO A 192 11.75 8.50 9.95
C PRO A 192 11.83 7.40 8.89
N PHE A 193 12.69 6.39 9.08
CA PHE A 193 12.85 5.28 8.15
C PHE A 193 11.57 4.45 7.99
N THR A 194 10.83 4.23 9.08
CA THR A 194 9.53 3.56 9.00
C THR A 194 8.52 4.41 8.25
N ALA A 195 8.54 5.73 8.43
CA ALA A 195 7.66 6.63 7.71
C ALA A 195 7.95 6.63 6.20
N HIS A 196 9.21 6.60 5.81
CA HIS A 196 9.64 6.45 4.42
C HIS A 196 9.14 5.14 3.80
N TYR A 197 9.29 4.02 4.52
CA TYR A 197 8.78 2.71 4.10
C TYR A 197 7.26 2.74 3.89
N VAL A 198 6.48 3.20 4.87
CA VAL A 198 5.01 3.24 4.77
C VAL A 198 4.55 4.21 3.69
N PHE A 199 5.27 5.32 3.47
CA PHE A 199 4.98 6.25 2.38
C PHE A 199 5.24 5.60 1.01
N ALA A 200 6.38 4.94 0.84
CA ALA A 200 6.70 4.19 -0.38
C ALA A 200 5.66 3.10 -0.65
N LEU A 201 5.25 2.36 0.39
CA LEU A 201 4.16 1.40 0.30
C LEU A 201 2.87 2.07 -0.22
N GLY A 202 2.48 3.22 0.35
CA GLY A 202 1.31 3.98 -0.11
C GLY A 202 1.40 4.43 -1.58
N VAL A 203 2.56 4.89 -2.04
CA VAL A 203 2.79 5.24 -3.45
C VAL A 203 2.67 4.00 -4.34
N ALA A 204 3.27 2.87 -3.95
CA ALA A 204 3.16 1.62 -4.68
C ALA A 204 1.70 1.16 -4.82
N ARG A 205 0.91 1.22 -3.74
CA ARG A 205 -0.52 0.88 -3.78
C ARG A 205 -1.32 1.80 -4.71
N PHE A 206 -1.03 3.10 -4.70
CA PHE A 206 -1.67 4.04 -5.63
C PHE A 206 -1.34 3.73 -7.09
N LEU A 207 -0.08 3.41 -7.41
CA LEU A 207 0.34 3.03 -8.76
C LEU A 207 -0.29 1.71 -9.22
N SER A 208 -0.38 0.70 -8.34
CA SER A 208 -1.10 -0.55 -8.60
C SER A 208 -2.58 -0.28 -8.89
N CYS A 209 -3.25 0.52 -8.06
CA CYS A 209 -4.64 0.90 -8.28
C CYS A 209 -4.82 1.65 -9.62
N ALA A 210 -3.89 2.56 -9.96
CA ALA A 210 -3.91 3.27 -11.25
C ALA A 210 -3.74 2.31 -12.44
N HIS A 211 -2.80 1.37 -12.34
CA HIS A 211 -2.59 0.32 -13.35
C HIS A 211 -3.89 -0.44 -13.62
N TRP A 212 -4.53 -1.00 -12.57
CA TRP A 212 -5.77 -1.74 -12.71
C TRP A 212 -6.93 -0.92 -13.30
N VAL A 213 -7.12 0.33 -12.84
CA VAL A 213 -8.17 1.20 -13.36
C VAL A 213 -7.96 1.52 -14.84
N LEU A 214 -6.72 1.87 -15.23
CA LEU A 214 -6.40 2.22 -16.61
C LEU A 214 -6.50 1.01 -17.55
N GLN A 215 -6.06 -0.16 -17.11
CA GLN A 215 -6.18 -1.40 -17.88
C GLN A 215 -7.65 -1.77 -18.15
N VAL A 216 -8.54 -1.56 -17.16
CA VAL A 216 -9.99 -1.74 -17.36
C VAL A 216 -10.56 -0.74 -18.36
N LEU A 217 -10.13 0.54 -18.30
CA LEU A 217 -10.58 1.58 -19.22
C LEU A 217 -10.12 1.34 -20.66
N ASP A 218 -8.86 0.95 -20.85
CA ASP A 218 -8.26 0.76 -22.17
C ASP A 218 -8.75 -0.53 -22.84
N THR A 219 -8.96 -1.60 -22.06
CA THR A 219 -9.56 -2.84 -22.58
C THR A 219 -11.07 -2.72 -22.85
N ARG A 220 -11.68 -1.56 -22.54
CA ARG A 220 -13.13 -1.29 -22.58
C ARG A 220 -13.93 -2.30 -21.76
N GLY A 221 -13.40 -2.68 -20.60
CA GLY A 221 -14.02 -3.65 -19.69
C GLY A 221 -13.79 -5.12 -20.04
N ARG A 222 -13.08 -5.45 -21.14
CA ARG A 222 -12.76 -6.85 -21.47
C ARG A 222 -11.91 -7.54 -20.39
N LEU A 223 -11.06 -6.78 -19.70
CA LEU A 223 -10.31 -7.32 -18.54
C LEU A 223 -11.25 -7.79 -17.43
N LEU A 224 -12.34 -7.06 -17.16
CA LEU A 224 -13.31 -7.46 -16.13
C LEU A 224 -13.96 -8.80 -16.48
N THR A 225 -14.29 -9.02 -17.76
CA THR A 225 -14.81 -10.32 -18.20
C THR A 225 -13.76 -11.43 -18.19
N ALA A 226 -12.47 -11.11 -18.38
CA ALA A 226 -11.37 -12.08 -18.31
C ALA A 226 -11.09 -12.56 -16.88
N LEU A 227 -11.24 -11.67 -15.88
CA LEU A 227 -11.14 -12.02 -14.46
C LEU A 227 -12.28 -12.97 -14.00
N GLY A 228 -13.32 -13.12 -14.81
CA GLY A 228 -14.46 -14.01 -14.59
C GLY A 228 -15.79 -13.26 -14.58
N TYR A 229 -16.82 -13.93 -14.06
CA TYR A 229 -18.18 -13.39 -13.96
C TYR A 229 -18.59 -13.13 -12.51
N GLY A 230 -19.66 -12.38 -12.33
CA GLY A 230 -20.23 -12.06 -11.02
C GLY A 230 -19.52 -10.88 -10.34
N LEU A 231 -19.51 -10.88 -9.01
CA LEU A 231 -18.98 -9.77 -8.20
C LEU A 231 -17.45 -9.72 -8.16
N TRP A 232 -16.77 -10.82 -8.52
CA TRP A 232 -15.32 -10.94 -8.35
C TRP A 232 -14.49 -9.85 -9.06
N PRO A 233 -14.70 -9.53 -10.36
CA PRO A 233 -13.91 -8.48 -11.02
C PRO A 233 -14.04 -7.11 -10.35
N SER A 234 -15.24 -6.78 -9.86
CA SER A 234 -15.47 -5.54 -9.10
C SER A 234 -14.77 -5.56 -7.74
N MET A 235 -14.69 -6.73 -7.09
CA MET A 235 -14.01 -6.89 -5.81
C MET A 235 -12.48 -6.76 -5.91
N VAL A 236 -11.86 -7.13 -7.05
CA VAL A 236 -10.44 -6.87 -7.29
C VAL A 236 -10.16 -5.37 -7.31
N LEU A 237 -10.91 -4.60 -8.12
CA LEU A 237 -10.79 -3.14 -8.15
C LEU A 237 -11.11 -2.49 -6.80
N LEU A 238 -12.13 -2.99 -6.10
CA LEU A 238 -12.47 -2.47 -4.79
C LEU A 238 -11.34 -2.71 -3.78
N SER A 239 -10.66 -3.86 -3.84
CA SER A 239 -9.51 -4.17 -2.99
C SER A 239 -8.35 -3.20 -3.23
N GLU A 240 -8.06 -2.87 -4.50
CA GLU A 240 -7.07 -1.85 -4.89
C GLU A 240 -7.39 -0.45 -4.35
N ILE A 241 -8.67 -0.08 -4.42
CA ILE A 241 -9.17 1.19 -3.87
C ILE A 241 -9.06 1.21 -2.35
N VAL A 242 -9.43 0.12 -1.67
CA VAL A 242 -9.39 -0.01 -0.21
C VAL A 242 -7.96 0.16 0.30
N GLN A 243 -6.98 -0.54 -0.27
CA GLN A 243 -5.59 -0.39 0.16
C GLN A 243 -5.05 1.03 -0.05
N THR A 244 -5.36 1.63 -1.20
CA THR A 244 -4.96 3.00 -1.53
C THR A 244 -5.57 3.99 -0.54
N PHE A 245 -6.85 3.82 -0.21
CA PHE A 245 -7.58 4.69 0.71
C PHE A 245 -7.07 4.59 2.15
N ILE A 246 -6.79 3.36 2.64
CA ILE A 246 -6.25 3.14 3.98
C ILE A 246 -4.92 3.89 4.17
N LEU A 247 -4.07 3.94 3.14
CA LEU A 247 -2.77 4.61 3.18
C LEU A 247 -2.82 6.11 2.86
N ALA A 248 -3.92 6.60 2.26
CA ALA A 248 -4.03 7.98 1.80
C ALA A 248 -3.87 9.00 2.92
N ASP A 249 -4.48 8.77 4.09
CA ASP A 249 -4.37 9.68 5.25
C ASP A 249 -2.92 9.78 5.74
N PHE A 250 -2.24 8.64 5.86
CA PHE A 250 -0.84 8.61 6.24
C PHE A 250 0.03 9.38 5.23
N CYS A 251 -0.14 9.11 3.94
CA CYS A 251 0.62 9.78 2.87
C CYS A 251 0.39 11.29 2.87
N TYR A 252 -0.85 11.75 3.08
CA TYR A 252 -1.19 13.16 3.20
C TYR A 252 -0.40 13.83 4.34
N TYR A 253 -0.42 13.25 5.54
CA TYR A 253 0.30 13.82 6.69
C TYR A 253 1.81 13.73 6.54
N TYR A 254 2.32 12.68 5.90
CA TYR A 254 3.74 12.53 5.59
C TYR A 254 4.24 13.69 4.70
N VAL A 255 3.57 13.94 3.58
CA VAL A 255 3.93 15.03 2.64
C VAL A 255 3.77 16.39 3.33
N LYS A 256 2.67 16.60 4.05
CA LYS A 256 2.42 17.85 4.78
C LYS A 256 3.53 18.17 5.77
N ARG A 257 4.01 17.20 6.55
CA ARG A 257 5.11 17.41 7.50
C ARG A 257 6.41 17.77 6.79
N ARG A 258 6.75 17.08 5.70
CA ARG A 258 7.97 17.35 4.92
C ARG A 258 7.99 18.76 4.31
N LEU A 259 6.88 19.19 3.73
CA LEU A 259 6.77 20.54 3.14
C LEU A 259 6.89 21.65 4.19
N VAL A 260 6.33 21.43 5.39
CA VAL A 260 6.48 22.36 6.50
C VAL A 260 7.93 22.41 6.98
N THR A 261 8.58 21.26 7.20
CA THR A 261 9.99 21.22 7.61
C THR A 261 10.90 21.89 6.58
N ALA A 262 10.69 21.63 5.29
CA ALA A 262 11.46 22.29 4.23
C ALA A 262 11.31 23.81 4.28
N ALA A 263 10.08 24.32 4.44
CA ALA A 263 9.83 25.76 4.56
C ALA A 263 10.61 26.40 5.72
N TYR A 264 10.64 25.76 6.89
CA TYR A 264 11.42 26.26 8.05
C TYR A 264 12.93 26.26 7.80
N VAL A 265 13.47 25.22 7.16
CA VAL A 265 14.91 25.16 6.83
C VAL A 265 15.30 26.30 5.89
N TYR A 266 14.48 26.59 4.88
CA TYR A 266 14.72 27.71 3.96
C TYR A 266 14.56 29.10 4.61
N ASP A 267 13.75 29.25 5.66
CA ASP A 267 13.62 30.52 6.38
C ASP A 267 14.79 30.76 7.36
N LEU A 268 15.59 29.73 7.65
CA LEU A 268 16.78 29.78 8.52
C LEU A 268 18.11 29.91 7.74
N THR A 269 18.06 29.90 6.41
CA THR A 269 19.22 30.07 5.49
C THR A 269 19.10 31.36 4.71
#